data_AF-A0A958GRX1-F1
#
_entry.id   AF-A0A958GRX1-F1
#
_cell.length_a   1.000
_cell.length_b   1.000
_cell.length_c   1.000
_cell.angle_alpha   90.00
_cell.angle_beta   90.00
_cell.angle_gamma   90.00
#
_symmetry.space_group_name_H-M   'P 1'
#
loop_
_entity.id
_entity.type
_entity.pdbx_description
1 polymer ?
#
loop_
_entity_poly.entity_id
_entity_poly.type
_entity_poly.pdbx_seq_one_letter_code
_entity_poly.pdbx_strand_id
1 'polypeptide(L)'
;MTTTYRCEAETLDGFLAQLVRYVASGHYFYVTGRIPDRKDPEQVDRKLIKLYGLGKPKWERARRRLGDQAGIHYLRHERFFVLIATHGRHGFFADHEKNLCDIRRTALKVRGYSVRYTMSEVDKRWKVFVRLDKETYRSVRAHLIGI
;
A
#
# COMPACT_ATOMS: atom_id res chain seq x y z
N MET A 1 -17.18 15.47 13.99
CA MET A 1 -16.37 14.34 14.48
C MET A 1 -15.28 14.05 13.46
N THR A 2 -14.03 14.41 13.75
CA THR A 2 -12.87 14.16 12.89
C THR A 2 -12.39 12.74 13.16
N THR A 3 -12.65 11.80 12.25
CA THR A 3 -12.12 10.44 12.39
C THR A 3 -10.59 10.50 12.27
N THR A 4 -9.87 10.20 13.35
CA THR A 4 -8.41 10.09 13.33
C THR A 4 -7.98 9.04 12.32
N TYR A 5 -7.12 9.42 11.38
CA TYR A 5 -6.62 8.50 10.35
C TYR A 5 -5.53 7.61 10.95
N ARG A 6 -5.83 6.31 11.15
CA ARG A 6 -4.85 5.33 11.64
C ARG A 6 -4.01 4.82 10.47
N CYS A 7 -2.77 5.29 10.38
CA CYS A 7 -1.85 4.96 9.29
C CYS A 7 -0.82 3.89 9.66
N GLU A 8 -0.52 3.71 10.94
CA GLU A 8 0.45 2.73 11.43
C GLU A 8 -0.23 1.40 11.72
N ALA A 9 0.34 0.34 11.15
CA ALA A 9 0.11 -1.03 11.53
C ALA A 9 1.17 -1.44 12.55
N GLU A 10 0.73 -1.98 13.69
CA GLU A 10 1.60 -2.45 14.78
C GLU A 10 2.30 -3.77 14.44
N THR A 11 1.73 -4.55 13.52
CA THR A 11 2.28 -5.84 13.07
C THR A 11 2.35 -5.91 11.56
N LEU A 12 3.28 -6.74 11.05
CA LEU A 12 3.42 -6.98 9.63
C LEU A 12 2.16 -7.62 9.03
N ASP A 13 1.52 -8.53 9.77
CA ASP A 13 0.27 -9.16 9.34
C ASP A 13 -0.86 -8.14 9.22
N GLY A 14 -0.97 -7.21 10.17
CA GLY A 14 -1.93 -6.11 10.11
C GLY A 14 -1.67 -5.20 8.90
N PHE A 15 -0.40 -4.93 8.60
CA PHE A 15 0.01 -4.18 7.42
C PHE A 15 -0.40 -4.90 6.13
N LEU A 16 -0.06 -6.19 6.01
CA LEU A 16 -0.38 -7.01 4.84
C LEU A 16 -1.89 -7.14 4.64
N ALA A 17 -2.65 -7.41 5.70
CA ALA A 17 -4.11 -7.50 5.63
C ALA A 17 -4.73 -6.19 5.15
N GLN A 18 -4.27 -5.05 5.66
CA GLN A 18 -4.79 -3.76 5.25
C GLN A 18 -4.39 -3.41 3.80
N LEU A 19 -3.17 -3.74 3.39
CA LEU A 19 -2.71 -3.59 2.01
C LEU A 19 -3.55 -4.43 1.04
N VAL A 20 -3.82 -5.70 1.38
CA VAL A 20 -4.69 -6.58 0.58
C VAL A 20 -6.07 -5.97 0.39
N ARG A 21 -6.65 -5.37 1.44
CA ARG A 21 -7.96 -4.69 1.34
C ARG A 21 -7.92 -3.48 0.39
N TYR A 22 -6.85 -2.69 0.40
CA TYR A 22 -6.71 -1.56 -0.53
C TYR A 22 -6.61 -2.03 -1.98
N VAL A 23 -5.77 -3.04 -2.24
CA VAL A 23 -5.59 -3.60 -3.57
C VAL A 23 -6.88 -4.23 -4.08
N ALA A 24 -7.57 -5.02 -3.24
CA ALA A 24 -8.84 -5.64 -3.58
C ALA A 24 -9.97 -4.62 -3.88
N SER A 25 -9.85 -3.39 -3.36
CA SER A 25 -10.81 -2.30 -3.59
C SER A 25 -10.42 -1.35 -4.72
N GLY A 26 -9.41 -1.69 -5.53
CA GLY A 26 -9.06 -0.94 -6.74
C GLY A 26 -7.90 0.04 -6.59
N HIS A 27 -7.21 0.05 -5.46
CA HIS A 27 -6.02 0.88 -5.29
C HIS A 27 -4.81 0.16 -5.90
N TYR A 28 -4.54 0.43 -7.17
CA TYR A 28 -3.54 -0.29 -7.95
C TYR A 28 -2.22 0.46 -8.11
N PHE A 29 -2.24 1.79 -8.00
CA PHE A 29 -1.05 2.61 -8.19
C PHE A 29 -0.39 2.86 -6.85
N TYR A 30 0.92 2.64 -6.73
CA TYR A 30 1.61 2.77 -5.46
C TYR A 30 3.00 3.36 -5.59
N VAL A 31 3.46 3.94 -4.49
CA VAL A 31 4.87 4.20 -4.21
C VAL A 31 5.21 3.65 -2.83
N THR A 32 6.45 3.21 -2.67
CA THR A 32 6.98 2.74 -1.40
C THR A 32 8.13 3.63 -0.96
N GLY A 33 8.39 3.66 0.34
CA GLY A 33 9.54 4.37 0.87
C GLY A 33 9.91 3.92 2.27
N ARG A 34 11.08 4.37 2.72
CA ARG A 34 11.55 4.21 4.09
C ARG A 34 11.74 5.59 4.72
N ILE A 35 11.19 5.79 5.90
CA ILE A 35 11.42 6.98 6.71
C ILE A 35 12.88 6.94 7.21
N PRO A 36 13.71 7.95 6.89
CA PRO A 36 15.08 8.02 7.37
C PRO A 36 15.16 7.99 8.90
N ASP A 37 16.22 7.37 9.46
CA ASP A 37 16.36 7.16 10.91
C ASP A 37 16.39 8.47 11.70
N ARG A 38 16.97 9.52 11.11
CA ARG A 38 17.00 10.89 11.67
C ARG A 38 15.64 11.59 11.76
N LYS A 39 14.58 11.01 11.20
CA LYS A 39 13.23 11.60 11.20
C LYS A 39 12.33 10.83 12.16
N ASP A 40 11.53 11.58 12.89
CA ASP A 40 10.40 11.07 13.64
C ASP A 40 9.30 10.57 12.68
N PRO A 41 8.94 9.27 12.71
CA PRO A 41 7.89 8.71 11.89
C PRO A 41 6.55 9.43 12.00
N GLU A 42 6.13 9.81 13.21
CA GLU A 42 4.81 10.43 13.42
C GLU A 42 4.72 11.82 12.76
N GLN A 43 5.81 12.57 12.76
CA GLN A 43 5.87 13.86 12.05
C GLN A 43 5.74 13.68 10.54
N VAL A 44 6.36 12.63 9.99
CA VAL A 44 6.23 12.29 8.57
C VAL A 44 4.79 11.86 8.26
N ASP A 45 4.16 11.07 9.14
CA ASP A 45 2.77 10.65 9.00
C ASP A 45 1.84 11.86 8.93
N ARG A 46 1.94 12.77 9.91
CA ARG A 46 1.15 14.01 9.95
C ARG A 46 1.35 14.83 8.67
N LYS A 47 2.59 14.92 8.18
CA LYS A 47 2.92 15.63 6.94
C LYS A 47 2.24 14.99 5.73
N LEU A 48 2.34 13.68 5.56
CA LEU A 48 1.76 12.95 4.42
C LEU A 48 0.22 12.94 4.46
N ILE A 49 -0.36 12.76 5.64
CA ILE A 49 -1.81 12.81 5.86
C ILE A 49 -2.36 14.19 5.47
N LYS A 50 -1.66 15.27 5.87
CA LYS A 50 -2.04 16.64 5.51
C LYS A 50 -1.86 16.91 4.02
N LEU A 51 -0.70 16.55 3.46
CA LEU A 51 -0.35 16.80 2.05
C LEU A 51 -1.37 16.18 1.09
N TYR A 52 -1.78 14.94 1.35
CA TYR A 52 -2.72 14.23 0.48
C TYR A 52 -4.18 14.26 0.96
N GLY A 53 -4.47 14.98 2.05
CA GLY A 53 -5.83 15.14 2.57
C GLY A 53 -6.51 13.84 2.98
N LEU A 54 -5.78 12.93 3.63
CA LEU A 54 -6.24 11.57 3.95
C LEU A 54 -7.21 11.52 5.14
N GLY A 55 -7.17 12.53 6.02
CA GLY A 55 -8.02 12.64 7.21
C GLY A 55 -9.46 13.10 6.94
N LYS A 56 -9.92 13.14 5.68
CA LYS A 56 -11.25 13.64 5.32
C LYS A 56 -12.36 12.66 5.72
N PRO A 57 -13.52 13.13 6.19
CA PRO A 57 -14.65 12.27 6.59
C PRO A 57 -15.24 11.47 5.40
N LYS A 58 -15.99 10.40 5.73
CA LYS A 58 -16.53 9.44 4.74
C LYS A 58 -17.37 10.10 3.64
N TRP A 59 -18.22 11.07 3.99
CA TRP A 59 -19.09 11.78 3.04
C TRP A 59 -18.30 12.58 2.01
N GLU A 60 -17.18 13.19 2.43
CA GLU A 60 -16.32 13.97 1.55
C GLU A 60 -15.59 13.04 0.57
N ARG A 61 -15.09 11.90 1.06
CA ARG A 61 -14.52 10.84 0.21
C ARG A 61 -15.52 10.30 -0.82
N ALA A 62 -16.78 10.11 -0.42
CA ALA A 62 -17.83 9.65 -1.34
C ALA A 62 -18.11 10.68 -2.44
N ARG A 63 -18.18 11.98 -2.09
CA ARG A 63 -18.35 13.07 -3.06
C ARG A 63 -17.18 13.16 -4.04
N ARG A 64 -15.94 12.95 -3.58
CA ARG A 64 -14.75 12.91 -4.44
C ARG A 64 -14.80 11.79 -5.48
N ARG A 65 -15.27 10.60 -5.09
CA ARG A 65 -15.41 9.45 -6.00
C ARG A 65 -16.39 9.71 -7.14
N LEU A 66 -17.43 10.52 -6.92
CA LEU A 66 -18.36 10.93 -7.97
C LEU A 66 -17.73 11.87 -9.01
N GLY A 67 -16.65 12.57 -8.64
CA GLY A 67 -15.98 13.56 -9.49
C GLY A 67 -14.69 13.08 -10.18
N ASP A 68 -14.52 11.76 -10.35
CA ASP A 68 -13.31 11.14 -10.91
C ASP A 68 -12.02 11.52 -10.15
N GLN A 69 -12.11 11.70 -8.84
CA GLN A 69 -10.93 11.92 -7.99
C GLN A 69 -10.40 10.61 -7.43
N ALA A 70 -9.08 10.44 -7.45
CA ALA A 70 -8.45 9.25 -6.90
C ALA A 70 -8.60 9.20 -5.37
N GLY A 71 -8.90 8.01 -4.86
CA GLY A 71 -8.78 7.68 -3.44
C GLY A 71 -7.34 7.34 -3.13
N ILE A 72 -6.73 8.03 -2.16
CA ILE A 72 -5.36 7.78 -1.70
C ILE A 72 -5.41 7.20 -0.29
N HIS A 73 -4.54 6.24 -0.02
CA HIS A 73 -4.26 5.71 1.30
C HIS A 73 -2.77 5.75 1.61
N TYR A 74 -2.46 6.06 2.85
CA TYR A 74 -1.14 5.95 3.46
C TYR A 74 -1.17 4.84 4.51
N LEU A 75 -0.19 3.94 4.45
CA LEU A 75 -0.02 2.82 5.38
C LEU A 75 1.46 2.67 5.71
N ARG A 76 1.79 2.55 7.00
CA ARG A 76 3.15 2.42 7.52
C ARG A 76 3.24 1.22 8.45
N HIS A 77 4.37 0.52 8.42
CA HIS A 77 4.79 -0.46 9.43
C HIS A 77 6.24 -0.16 9.78
N GLU A 78 6.50 0.16 11.05
CA GLU A 78 7.78 0.71 11.51
C GLU A 78 8.18 1.93 10.64
N ARG A 79 9.32 1.87 9.94
CA ARG A 79 9.80 2.93 9.05
C ARG A 79 9.47 2.70 7.58
N PHE A 80 8.93 1.54 7.20
CA PHE A 80 8.51 1.28 5.82
C PHE A 80 7.10 1.78 5.59
N PHE A 81 6.85 2.45 4.47
CA PHE A 81 5.53 2.95 4.14
C PHE A 81 5.16 2.74 2.68
N VAL A 82 3.84 2.77 2.44
CA VAL A 82 3.21 2.71 1.12
C VAL A 82 2.21 3.85 1.02
N LEU A 83 2.27 4.60 -0.08
CA LEU A 83 1.14 5.39 -0.56
C LEU A 83 0.51 4.62 -1.71
N ILE A 84 -0.80 4.42 -1.67
CA ILE A 84 -1.54 3.62 -2.66
C ILE A 84 -2.82 4.33 -3.10
N ALA A 85 -3.13 4.25 -4.38
CA ALA A 85 -4.13 5.09 -5.04
C ALA A 85 -5.01 4.29 -6.00
N THR A 86 -6.30 4.63 -6.06
CA THR A 86 -7.15 4.28 -7.21
C THR A 86 -6.76 5.11 -8.42
N HIS A 87 -7.25 4.73 -9.61
CA HIS A 87 -7.24 5.65 -10.75
C HIS A 87 -8.07 6.91 -10.43
N GLY A 88 -7.74 8.03 -11.07
CA GLY A 88 -8.46 9.30 -10.99
C GLY A 88 -7.53 10.49 -10.83
N ARG A 89 -8.11 11.69 -10.75
CA ARG A 89 -7.35 12.94 -10.62
C ARG A 89 -6.87 13.16 -9.18
N HIS A 90 -5.56 13.35 -9.00
CA HIS A 90 -4.96 13.77 -7.73
C HIS A 90 -3.51 14.25 -7.97
N GLY A 91 -3.03 15.24 -7.20
CA GLY A 91 -1.63 15.69 -7.27
C GLY A 91 -0.59 14.61 -6.94
N PHE A 92 -1.04 13.51 -6.31
CA PHE A 92 -0.23 12.32 -6.01
C PHE A 92 0.48 11.77 -7.24
N PHE A 93 -0.19 11.73 -8.40
CA PHE A 93 0.38 11.16 -9.62
C PHE A 93 1.53 12.02 -10.16
N ALA A 94 1.39 13.34 -10.12
CA ALA A 94 2.44 14.26 -10.55
C ALA A 94 3.64 14.24 -9.58
N ASP A 95 3.37 14.22 -8.27
CA ASP A 95 4.43 14.19 -7.24
C ASP A 95 5.34 12.96 -7.35
N HIS A 96 4.80 11.83 -7.84
CA HIS A 96 5.45 10.52 -7.79
C HIS A 96 5.69 9.87 -9.15
N GLU A 97 5.49 10.60 -10.25
CA GLU A 97 5.53 10.07 -11.62
C GLU A 97 6.72 9.13 -11.88
N LYS A 98 7.92 9.54 -11.46
CA LYS A 98 9.17 8.77 -11.69
C LYS A 98 9.23 7.43 -10.97
N ASN A 99 8.53 7.29 -9.84
CA ASN A 99 8.61 6.11 -8.97
C ASN A 99 7.27 5.36 -8.89
N LEU A 100 6.25 5.83 -9.61
CA LEU A 100 4.91 5.28 -9.57
C LEU A 100 4.90 3.87 -10.17
N CYS A 101 4.43 2.90 -9.37
CA CYS A 101 4.27 1.52 -9.80
C CYS A 101 2.80 1.15 -9.91
N ASP A 102 2.49 0.19 -10.79
CA ASP A 102 1.17 -0.43 -10.90
C ASP A 102 1.26 -1.88 -10.40
N ILE A 103 0.53 -2.23 -9.35
CA ILE A 103 0.59 -3.54 -8.69
C ILE A 103 0.14 -4.71 -9.59
N ARG A 104 -0.57 -4.39 -10.68
CA ARG A 104 -0.99 -5.35 -11.70
C ARG A 104 0.16 -5.74 -12.62
N ARG A 105 1.17 -4.88 -12.73
CA ARG A 105 2.38 -5.08 -13.55
C ARG A 105 3.56 -5.52 -12.67
N THR A 106 3.81 -4.75 -11.60
CA THR A 106 4.96 -4.92 -10.70
C THR A 106 4.47 -5.19 -9.29
N ALA A 107 4.77 -6.38 -8.75
CA ALA A 107 4.37 -6.75 -7.40
C ALA A 107 5.03 -5.85 -6.35
N LEU A 108 4.26 -5.47 -5.32
CA LEU A 108 4.75 -4.69 -4.19
C LEU A 108 5.52 -5.62 -3.25
N LYS A 109 6.82 -5.34 -3.04
CA LYS A 109 7.65 -6.09 -2.10
C LYS A 109 7.67 -5.40 -0.73
N VAL A 110 7.45 -6.16 0.33
CA VAL A 110 7.50 -5.67 1.72
C VAL A 110 7.95 -6.79 2.64
N ARG A 111 9.04 -6.57 3.39
CA ARG A 111 9.50 -7.43 4.51
C ARG A 111 9.47 -8.94 4.19
N GLY A 112 9.98 -9.33 3.03
CA GLY A 112 10.04 -10.75 2.63
C GLY A 112 8.79 -11.28 1.90
N TYR A 113 7.79 -10.42 1.68
CA TYR A 113 6.56 -10.74 0.97
C TYR A 113 6.45 -9.98 -0.35
N SER A 114 5.71 -10.57 -1.29
CA SER A 114 5.33 -10.00 -2.57
C SER A 114 3.80 -9.99 -2.68
N VAL A 115 3.22 -8.82 -2.87
CA VAL A 115 1.78 -8.60 -3.08
C VAL A 115 1.50 -8.23 -4.53
N ARG A 116 0.63 -8.98 -5.21
CA ARG A 116 0.27 -8.77 -6.62
C ARG A 116 -1.24 -8.90 -6.82
N TYR A 117 -1.80 -8.15 -7.76
CA TYR A 117 -3.16 -8.35 -8.27
C TYR A 117 -3.12 -8.95 -9.68
N THR A 118 -3.61 -10.17 -9.85
CA THR A 118 -3.59 -10.87 -11.15
C THR A 118 -4.76 -11.85 -11.27
N MET A 119 -5.05 -12.30 -12.50
CA MET A 119 -6.00 -13.37 -12.75
C MET A 119 -5.55 -14.67 -12.07
N SER A 120 -6.44 -15.30 -11.31
CA SER A 120 -6.25 -16.66 -10.80
C SER A 120 -6.53 -17.66 -11.92
N GLU A 121 -5.56 -18.50 -12.26
CA GLU A 121 -5.76 -19.56 -13.26
C GLU A 121 -6.74 -20.64 -12.79
N VAL A 122 -6.81 -20.88 -11.47
CA VAL A 122 -7.68 -21.89 -10.85
C VAL A 122 -9.12 -21.37 -10.74
N ASP A 123 -9.30 -20.19 -10.14
CA ASP A 123 -10.64 -19.64 -9.88
C ASP A 123 -11.22 -18.85 -11.07
N LYS A 124 -10.42 -18.60 -12.12
CA LYS A 124 -10.78 -17.76 -13.28
C LYS A 124 -11.32 -16.37 -12.88
N ARG A 125 -10.78 -15.80 -11.79
CA ARG A 125 -11.11 -14.43 -11.31
C ARG A 125 -9.88 -13.69 -10.83
N TRP A 126 -9.91 -12.37 -10.91
CA TRP A 126 -8.85 -11.51 -10.38
C TRP A 126 -8.75 -11.62 -8.86
N LYS A 127 -7.54 -11.80 -8.34
CA LYS A 127 -7.26 -11.97 -6.93
C LYS A 127 -6.01 -11.22 -6.51
N VAL A 128 -5.97 -10.85 -5.23
CA VAL A 128 -4.74 -10.43 -4.57
C VAL A 128 -4.00 -11.68 -4.11
N PHE A 129 -2.74 -11.81 -4.53
CA PHE A 129 -1.83 -12.86 -4.09
C PHE A 129 -0.82 -12.26 -3.13
N VAL A 130 -0.68 -12.86 -1.95
CA VAL A 130 0.41 -12.60 -1.00
C VAL A 130 1.28 -13.84 -0.99
N ARG A 131 2.56 -13.69 -1.32
CA ARG A 131 3.52 -14.79 -1.38
C ARG A 131 4.80 -14.38 -0.67
N LEU A 132 5.59 -15.34 -0.19
CA LEU A 132 6.99 -15.07 0.12
C LEU A 132 7.68 -14.58 -1.15
N ASP A 133 8.52 -13.56 -1.03
CA ASP A 133 9.38 -13.15 -2.12
C ASP A 133 10.44 -14.22 -2.40
N LYS A 134 11.12 -14.06 -3.53
CA LYS A 134 12.05 -15.07 -4.05
C LYS A 134 13.20 -15.36 -3.08
N GLU A 135 13.70 -14.34 -2.39
CA GLU A 135 14.82 -14.47 -1.46
C GLU A 135 14.38 -15.15 -0.17
N THR A 136 13.24 -14.71 0.38
CA THR A 136 12.66 -15.27 1.59
C THR A 136 12.24 -16.72 1.37
N TYR A 137 11.59 -17.03 0.24
CA TYR A 137 11.26 -18.40 -0.12
C TYR A 137 12.49 -19.30 -0.20
N ARG A 138 13.58 -18.83 -0.82
CA ARG A 138 14.84 -19.58 -0.89
C ARG A 138 15.43 -19.83 0.49
N SER A 139 15.45 -18.81 1.34
CA SER A 139 15.97 -18.91 2.71
C SER A 139 15.15 -19.88 3.56
N VAL A 140 13.82 -19.78 3.51
CA VAL A 140 12.92 -20.69 4.25
C VAL A 140 13.04 -22.10 3.73
N ARG A 141 13.13 -22.29 2.41
CA ARG A 141 13.31 -23.61 1.79
C ARG A 141 14.65 -24.26 2.18
N ALA A 142 15.74 -23.50 2.18
CA ALA A 142 17.06 -23.97 2.62
C ALA A 142 17.00 -24.46 4.08
N HIS A 143 16.44 -23.62 4.97
CA HIS A 143 16.28 -23.96 6.38
C HIS A 143 15.41 -25.21 6.62
N LEU A 144 14.30 -25.37 5.89
CA LEU A 144 13.39 -26.50 6.07
C LEU A 144 13.89 -27.81 5.43
N ILE A 145 14.74 -27.73 4.40
CA ILE A 145 15.28 -28.91 3.70
C ILE A 145 16.68 -29.29 4.24
N GLY A 146 17.27 -28.49 5.14
CA GLY A 146 18.55 -28.79 5.78
C GLY A 146 19.75 -28.69 4.84
N ILE A 147 19.64 -27.91 3.76
CA ILE A 147 20.73 -27.61 2.80
C ILE A 147 21.06 -26.13 2.87
#